data_AF-A0A101QWY0-F1
#
_entry.id   AF-A0A101QWY0-F1
#
_cell.length_a   1.000
_cell.length_b   1.000
_cell.length_c   1.000
_cell.angle_alpha   90.00
_cell.angle_beta   90.00
_cell.angle_gamma   90.00
#
_symmetry.space_group_name_H-M   'P 1'
#
loop_
_entity.id
_entity.type
_entity.pdbx_description
1 polymer ?
#
loop_
_entity_poly.entity_id
_entity_poly.type
_entity_poly.pdbx_seq_one_letter_code
_entity_poly.pdbx_strand_id
1 'polypeptide(L)' 'MLNAAEVQLYQGAKDDSERARIKAELYAPPKGYRPRPAAPGQPARPRAAAMGVGDAKAMLAAFAAEDAQLMGGRGR' A
#
# COMPACT_ATOMS: atom_id res chain seq x y z
N MET A 1 -8.03 -12.24 -1.46
CA MET A 1 -7.50 -13.61 -1.40
C MET A 1 -6.22 -13.62 -2.24
N LEU A 2 -5.08 -13.98 -1.66
CA LEU A 2 -3.82 -14.17 -2.41
C LEU A 2 -3.93 -15.44 -3.26
N ASN A 3 -3.31 -15.46 -4.44
CA ASN A 3 -3.30 -16.65 -5.28
C ASN A 3 -2.59 -17.80 -4.54
N ALA A 4 -3.07 -19.05 -4.64
CA ALA A 4 -2.53 -20.21 -3.93
C ALA A 4 -1.00 -20.39 -4.16
N ALA A 5 -0.50 -19.99 -5.33
CA ALA A 5 0.92 -20.00 -5.66
C ALA A 5 1.73 -18.95 -4.87
N GLU A 6 1.18 -17.75 -4.64
CA GLU A 6 1.84 -16.68 -3.90
C GLU A 6 1.96 -17.02 -2.40
N VAL A 7 0.95 -17.71 -1.86
CA VAL A 7 0.93 -18.17 -0.47
C VAL A 7 2.04 -19.19 -0.22
N GLN A 8 2.27 -20.13 -1.14
CA GLN A 8 3.34 -21.12 -1.00
C GLN A 8 4.74 -20.47 -1.00
N LEU A 9 4.94 -19.46 -1.85
CA LEU A 9 6.22 -18.72 -1.91
C LEU A 9 6.48 -17.95 -0.61
N TYR A 10 5.46 -17.34 -0.02
CA TYR A 10 5.62 -16.61 1.25
C TYR A 10 5.75 -17.51 2.48
N GLN A 11 5.13 -18.69 2.46
CA GLN A 11 5.29 -19.69 3.52
C GLN A 11 6.69 -20.32 3.55
N GLY A 12 7.38 -20.36 2.40
CA GLY A 12 8.77 -20.81 2.31
C GLY A 12 9.81 -19.79 2.75
N ALA A 13 9.41 -18.52 2.96
CA ALA A 13 10.33 -17.45 3.34
C ALA A 13 10.70 -17.53 4.84
N LYS A 14 12.01 -17.50 5.10
CA LYS A 14 12.59 -17.67 6.44
C LYS A 14 12.46 -16.43 7.30
N ASP A 15 12.45 -15.25 6.67
CA ASP A 15 12.33 -13.97 7.34
C ASP A 15 11.53 -12.94 6.52
N ASP A 16 11.24 -11.80 7.14
CA ASP A 16 10.48 -10.72 6.50
C ASP A 16 11.24 -10.04 5.35
N SER A 17 12.58 -10.08 5.38
CA SER A 17 13.40 -9.51 4.31
C SER A 17 13.31 -10.37 3.04
N GLU A 18 13.24 -11.69 3.19
CA GLU A 18 13.06 -12.65 2.11
C GLU A 18 11.64 -12.53 1.53
N ARG A 19 10.61 -12.37 2.38
CA ARG A 19 9.25 -12.05 1.90
C ARG A 19 9.21 -10.76 1.08
N ALA A 20 9.92 -9.73 1.52
CA ALA A 20 9.99 -8.47 0.81
C ALA A 20 10.68 -8.62 -0.56
N ARG A 21 11.76 -9.42 -0.65
CA ARG A 21 12.44 -9.74 -1.92
C ARG A 21 11.54 -10.51 -2.87
N ILE A 22 10.91 -11.59 -2.40
CA ILE A 22 9.97 -12.39 -3.20
C ILE A 22 8.85 -11.51 -3.75
N LYS A 23 8.31 -10.61 -2.92
CA LYS A 23 7.27 -9.66 -3.34
C LYS A 23 7.78 -8.68 -4.39
N ALA A 24 9.00 -8.15 -4.21
CA ALA A 24 9.61 -7.23 -5.16
C ALA A 24 9.84 -7.89 -6.52
N GLU A 25 10.29 -9.14 -6.54
CA GLU A 25 10.52 -9.92 -7.76
C GLU A 25 9.20 -10.32 -8.45
N LEU A 26 8.21 -10.78 -7.69
CA LEU A 26 6.93 -11.24 -8.23
C LEU A 26 6.15 -10.12 -8.93
N TYR A 27 6.20 -8.91 -8.38
CA TYR A 27 5.54 -7.74 -8.95
C TYR A 27 6.51 -6.83 -9.73
N ALA A 28 7.74 -7.28 -9.96
CA ALA A 28 8.68 -6.54 -10.79
C ALA A 28 8.15 -6.48 -12.24
N PRO A 29 8.26 -5.31 -12.89
CA PRO A 29 8.02 -5.24 -14.32
C PRO A 29 8.96 -6.21 -15.06
N PRO A 30 8.50 -6.89 -16.11
CA PRO A 30 9.34 -7.80 -16.87
C PRO A 30 10.53 -7.06 -17.51
N LYS A 31 11.62 -7.79 -17.74
CA LYS A 31 12.84 -7.22 -18.36
C LYS A 31 12.47 -6.56 -19.70
N GLY A 32 12.81 -5.29 -19.85
CA GLY A 32 12.48 -4.51 -21.04
C GLY A 32 11.13 -3.77 -20.97
N TYR A 33 10.39 -3.88 -19.87
CA TYR A 33 9.23 -3.03 -19.63
C TYR A 33 9.68 -1.58 -19.50
N ARG A 34 9.40 -0.81 -20.55
CA ARG A 34 9.52 0.65 -20.52
C ARG A 34 8.10 1.19 -20.33
N PRO A 35 7.79 1.85 -19.20
CA PRO A 35 6.52 2.54 -19.06
C PRO A 35 6.39 3.51 -20.24
N ARG A 36 5.30 3.38 -21.01
CA ARG A 36 5.08 4.21 -22.19
C ARG A 36 5.13 5.68 -21.74
N PRO A 37 5.97 6.53 -22.34
CA PRO A 37 5.88 7.96 -22.08
C PRO A 37 4.46 8.41 -22.40
N ALA A 38 3.86 9.22 -21.53
CA ALA A 38 2.53 9.74 -21.75
C ALA A 38 2.46 10.36 -23.15
N ALA A 39 1.54 9.88 -23.99
CA ALA A 39 1.41 10.38 -25.34
C ALA A 39 1.06 11.88 -25.31
N PRO A 40 1.48 12.68 -26.30
CA PRO A 40 1.04 14.06 -26.43
C PRO A 40 -0.50 14.09 -26.43
N GLY A 41 -1.10 14.71 -25.41
CA GLY A 41 -2.56 14.77 -25.24
C GLY A 41 -3.18 13.75 -24.27
N GLN A 42 -2.41 12.85 -23.65
CA GLN A 42 -2.92 12.13 -22.48
C GLN A 42 -2.88 13.05 -21.25
N PRO A 43 -3.98 13.18 -20.49
CA PRO A 43 -3.95 13.89 -19.22
C PRO A 43 -2.89 13.21 -18.35
N ALA A 44 -1.91 13.99 -17.89
CA ALA A 44 -0.93 13.53 -16.93
C ALA A 44 -1.71 12.85 -15.79
N ARG A 45 -1.39 11.58 -15.50
CA ARG A 45 -1.96 10.92 -14.31
C ARG A 45 -1.75 11.89 -13.15
N PRO A 46 -2.81 12.24 -12.39
CA PRO A 46 -2.64 13.14 -11.27
C PRO A 46 -1.52 12.58 -10.42
N ARG A 47 -0.46 13.38 -10.23
CA ARG A 47 0.54 13.09 -9.19
C ARG A 47 -0.28 12.79 -7.95
N ALA A 48 -0.13 11.60 -7.37
CA ALA A 48 -0.71 11.31 -6.07
C ALA A 48 -0.36 12.51 -5.20
N ALA A 49 -1.37 13.29 -4.80
CA ALA A 49 -1.14 14.48 -4.00
C ALA A 49 -0.35 13.98 -2.81
N ALA A 50 0.91 14.41 -2.69
CA ALA A 50 1.74 13.98 -1.59
C ALA A 50 1.03 14.48 -0.33
N MET A 51 0.43 13.55 0.40
CA MET A 51 -0.32 13.86 1.60
C MET A 51 0.63 14.60 2.54
N GLY A 52 0.31 15.85 2.84
CA GLY A 52 1.19 16.67 3.67
C GLY A 52 1.28 16.05 5.06
N VAL A 53 2.36 16.35 5.79
CA VAL A 53 2.50 15.93 7.19
C VAL A 53 1.31 16.43 8.03
N GLY A 54 0.75 17.59 7.68
CA GLY A 54 -0.48 18.12 8.29
C GLY A 54 -1.72 17.25 8.03
N ASP A 55 -1.92 16.81 6.79
CA ASP A 55 -3.05 15.95 6.41
C ASP A 55 -2.96 14.59 7.09
N ALA A 56 -1.76 14.02 7.17
CA ALA A 56 -1.51 12.77 7.88
C ALA A 56 -1.82 12.90 9.38
N LYS A 57 -1.45 14.03 10.02
CA LYS A 57 -1.79 14.31 11.42
C LYS A 57 -3.30 14.45 11.63
N ALA A 58 -4.00 15.11 10.71
CA ALA A 58 -5.44 15.27 10.78
C ALA A 58 -6.17 13.92 10.68
N MET A 59 -5.74 13.03 9.78
CA MET A 59 -6.28 11.68 9.69
C MET A 59 -6.03 10.86 10.95
N LEU A 60 -4.82 10.94 11.52
CA LEU A 60 -4.50 10.26 12.77
C LEU A 60 -5.39 10.75 13.94
N ALA A 61 -5.62 12.07 14.02
CA ALA A 61 -6.48 12.66 15.04
C ALA A 61 -7.94 12.22 14.89
N ALA A 62 -8.46 12.16 13.66
CA ALA A 62 -9.81 11.67 13.40
C ALA A 62 -9.97 10.20 13.83
N PHE A 63 -8.97 9.36 13.54
CA PHE A 63 -8.97 7.96 13.92
C PHE A 63 -8.93 7.77 15.44
N ALA A 64 -8.11 8.55 16.15
CA ALA A 64 -8.06 8.52 17.61
C ALA A 64 -9.39 8.96 18.26
N ALA A 65 -10.08 9.94 17.66
CA ALA A 65 -11.39 10.37 18.14
C ALA A 65 -12.46 9.28 17.94
N GLU A 66 -12.43 8.57 16.81
CA GLU A 66 -13.33 7.47 16.52
C GLU A 66 -13.09 6.27 17.46
N ASP A 67 -11.83 5.93 17.74
CA ASP A 67 -11.47 4.89 18.72
C ASP A 67 -11.95 5.23 20.13
N ALA A 68 -11.81 6.49 20.56
CA ALA A 68 -12.32 6.95 21.85
C ALA A 68 -13.86 6.88 21.95
N GLN A 69 -14.58 7.14 20.86
CA GLN A 69 -16.04 7.00 20.81
C GLN A 69 -16.47 5.52 20.90
N LEU A 70 -15.76 4.63 20.20
CA LEU A 70 -16.02 3.19 20.25
C LEU A 70 -15.73 2.60 21.63
N MET A 71 -14.67 3.05 22.29
CA MET A 71 -14.31 2.62 23.65
C MET A 71 -15.22 3.24 24.72
N GLY A 72 -15.67 4.48 24.54
CA GLY A 72 -16.58 5.15 25.47
C GLY A 72 -18.05 4.71 25.37
N GLY A 73 -18.47 4.12 24.24
CA GLY A 73 -19.86 3.70 23.99
C GLY A 73 -20.25 2.32 24.53
N ARG A 74 -19.30 1.51 25.03
CA ARG A 74 -19.53 0.15 25.56
C ARG A 74 -19.74 0.07 27.08
N GLY A 75 -19.84 1.22 27.74
CA GLY A 75 -19.94 1.32 29.21
C GLY A 75 -21.27 1.83 29.75
N ARG A 76 -22.39 1.69 29.02
CA ARG A 76 -23.74 1.94 29.54
C ARG A 76 -24.68 0.79 29.23
#